data_AF-A0A395M274-F1
#
_entry.id   AF-A0A395M274-F1
#
_cell.length_a   1.000
_cell.length_b   1.000
_cell.length_c   1.000
_cell.angle_alpha   90.00
_cell.angle_beta   90.00
_cell.angle_gamma   90.00
#
_symmetry.space_group_name_H-M   'P 1'
#
loop_
_entity.id
_entity.type
_entity.pdbx_description
1 polymer ?
#
loop_
_entity_poly.entity_id
_entity_poly.type
_entity_poly.pdbx_seq_one_letter_code
_entity_poly.pdbx_strand_id
1 'polypeptide(L)'
;MIEAIGAVLIYYTLTPTHLPKGTSPFFFSLFHSVSAFCNAGFSLLAENLSNIYFYNHTPFLYIIIVLLVIGGLGFPVLSSCTTWIVGKALRKPNVRLTVHARIVLIASVALLIIGTVGFWALEGPRNLYPFTPFEQLTQALFHSAVSRTAGFNTLDIASFSTATLFLRLS
;
A
#
# COMPACT_ATOMS: atom_id res chain seq x y z
N MET A 1 -10.15 4.43 -13.20
CA MET A 1 -11.17 5.04 -12.28
C MET A 1 -10.71 4.97 -10.84
N ILE A 2 -10.19 3.82 -10.40
CA ILE A 2 -9.64 3.65 -9.04
C ILE A 2 -8.42 4.57 -8.84
N GLU A 3 -7.59 4.77 -9.86
CA GLU A 3 -6.45 5.70 -9.79
C GLU A 3 -6.90 7.15 -9.64
N ALA A 4 -8.03 7.55 -10.24
CA ALA A 4 -8.54 8.90 -10.11
C ALA A 4 -9.03 9.17 -8.67
N ILE A 5 -9.72 8.20 -8.06
CA ILE A 5 -10.15 8.30 -6.65
C ILE A 5 -8.92 8.34 -5.73
N GLY A 6 -7.93 7.48 -5.97
CA GLY A 6 -6.66 7.49 -5.24
C GLY A 6 -5.93 8.82 -5.35
N ALA A 7 -5.84 9.39 -6.55
CA ALA A 7 -5.20 10.69 -6.79
C ALA A 7 -5.91 11.83 -6.05
N VAL A 8 -7.25 11.82 -6.01
CA VAL A 8 -8.04 12.81 -5.26
C VAL A 8 -7.81 12.66 -3.75
N LEU A 9 -7.84 11.43 -3.22
CA LEU A 9 -7.57 11.19 -1.81
C LEU A 9 -6.15 11.62 -1.42
N ILE A 10 -5.15 11.24 -2.21
CA ILE A 10 -3.76 11.66 -2.00
C ILE A 10 -3.69 13.19 -2.01
N TYR A 11 -4.31 13.85 -2.99
CA TYR A 11 -4.31 15.31 -3.10
C TYR A 11 -4.81 16.00 -1.82
N TYR A 12 -5.89 15.51 -1.20
CA TYR A 12 -6.41 16.06 0.06
C TYR A 12 -5.49 15.83 1.25
N THR A 13 -4.65 14.78 1.21
CA THR A 13 -3.65 14.55 2.25
C THR A 13 -2.39 15.42 2.08
N LEU A 14 -2.19 16.03 0.91
CA LEU A 14 -0.99 16.83 0.65
C LEU A 14 -1.12 18.22 1.27
N THR A 15 -0.14 18.56 2.10
CA THR A 15 0.08 19.93 2.58
C THR A 15 1.16 20.59 1.70
N PRO A 16 1.09 21.90 1.41
CA PRO A 16 2.09 22.59 0.58
C PRO A 16 3.54 22.45 1.08
N THR A 17 3.73 22.14 2.36
CA THR A 17 5.01 21.91 3.02
C THR A 17 5.66 20.57 2.66
N HIS A 18 4.91 19.60 2.13
CA HIS A 18 5.41 18.25 1.85
C HIS A 18 6.05 18.12 0.46
N LEU A 19 5.88 19.10 -0.42
CA LEU A 19 6.27 19.00 -1.82
C LEU A 19 7.60 19.72 -2.09
N PRO A 20 8.50 19.14 -2.91
CA PRO A 20 9.66 19.86 -3.42
C PRO A 20 9.24 21.15 -4.13
N LYS A 21 10.03 22.22 -3.98
CA LYS A 21 9.75 23.52 -4.61
C LYS A 21 9.59 23.34 -6.12
N GLY A 22 8.44 23.73 -6.66
CA GLY A 22 8.12 23.65 -8.09
C GLY A 22 7.30 22.42 -8.50
N THR A 23 7.05 21.47 -7.61
CA THR A 23 6.21 20.30 -7.92
C THR A 23 4.72 20.63 -7.75
N SER A 24 3.93 20.42 -8.81
CA SER A 24 2.48 20.57 -8.72
C SER A 24 1.87 19.46 -7.84
N PRO A 25 1.06 19.80 -6.82
CA PRO A 25 0.40 18.81 -5.96
C PRO A 25 -0.52 17.87 -6.76
N PHE A 26 -1.14 18.38 -7.82
CA PHE A 26 -2.00 17.59 -8.71
C PHE A 26 -1.21 16.54 -9.49
N PHE A 27 -0.07 16.93 -10.06
CA PHE A 27 0.78 15.98 -10.78
C PHE A 27 1.37 14.94 -9.83
N PHE A 28 1.78 15.37 -8.64
CA PHE A 28 2.31 14.48 -7.62
C PHE A 28 1.31 13.41 -7.20
N SER A 29 0.07 13.81 -6.91
CA SER A 29 -0.97 12.88 -6.45
C SER A 29 -1.38 11.90 -7.56
N LEU A 30 -1.51 12.38 -8.80
CA LEU A 30 -1.81 11.54 -9.95
C LEU A 30 -0.71 10.51 -10.21
N PHE A 31 0.55 10.95 -10.22
CA PHE A 31 1.69 10.07 -10.45
C PHE A 31 1.80 8.98 -9.40
N HIS A 32 1.73 9.34 -8.12
CA HIS A 32 1.82 8.35 -7.03
C HIS A 32 0.62 7.41 -7.02
N SER A 33 -0.58 7.89 -7.37
CA SER A 33 -1.75 7.01 -7.43
C SER A 33 -1.65 5.98 -8.56
N VAL A 34 -1.19 6.38 -9.74
CA VAL A 34 -1.01 5.46 -10.88
C VAL A 34 0.15 4.50 -10.60
N SER A 35 1.28 5.02 -10.10
CA SER A 35 2.44 4.20 -9.73
C SER A 35 2.09 3.15 -8.67
N ALA A 36 1.31 3.51 -7.65
CA ALA A 36 0.83 2.58 -6.63
C ALA A 36 -0.18 1.57 -7.18
N PHE A 37 -1.17 2.01 -7.96
CA PHE A 37 -2.14 1.07 -8.53
C PHE A 37 -1.50 0.06 -9.49
N CYS A 38 -0.51 0.50 -10.27
CA CYS A 38 0.24 -0.40 -11.16
C CYS A 38 1.35 -1.18 -10.45
N ASN A 39 1.50 -1.05 -9.11
CA ASN A 39 2.60 -1.63 -8.34
C ASN A 39 4.01 -1.28 -8.88
N ALA A 40 4.16 -0.14 -9.57
CA ALA A 40 5.42 0.23 -10.22
C ALA A 40 6.51 0.61 -9.21
N GLY A 41 6.13 1.21 -8.07
CA GLY A 41 7.07 1.59 -7.01
C GLY A 41 7.92 2.83 -7.30
N PHE A 42 7.59 3.57 -8.36
CA PHE A 42 8.25 4.84 -8.69
C PHE A 42 7.67 5.98 -7.87
N SER A 43 8.55 6.88 -7.43
CA SER A 43 8.20 8.12 -6.74
C SER A 43 8.90 9.29 -7.41
N LEU A 44 8.29 10.48 -7.34
CA LEU A 44 8.89 11.73 -7.80
C LEU A 44 9.89 12.32 -6.79
N LEU A 45 9.99 11.72 -5.61
CA LEU A 45 10.92 12.13 -4.56
C LEU A 45 12.27 11.43 -4.76
N ALA A 46 13.36 12.15 -4.55
CA ALA A 46 14.72 11.61 -4.67
C ALA A 46 14.97 10.43 -3.73
N GLU A 47 14.41 10.48 -2.52
CA GLU A 47 14.47 9.44 -1.49
C GLU A 47 13.24 8.52 -1.51
N ASN A 48 12.46 8.51 -2.60
CA ASN A 48 11.19 7.80 -2.64
C ASN A 48 10.27 8.23 -1.46
N LEU A 49 9.50 7.32 -0.88
CA LEU A 49 8.62 7.60 0.25
C LEU A 49 9.36 7.64 1.61
N SER A 50 10.68 7.42 1.65
CA SER A 50 11.48 7.56 2.88
C SER A 50 11.86 9.01 3.16
N ASN A 51 11.38 9.93 2.34
CA ASN A 51 11.52 11.35 2.56
C ASN A 51 10.86 11.79 3.88
N ILE A 52 11.48 12.75 4.57
CA ILE A 52 11.06 13.25 5.89
C ILE A 52 9.60 13.68 6.00
N TYR A 53 8.95 14.05 4.89
CA TYR A 53 7.54 14.45 4.89
C TYR A 53 6.56 13.28 4.73
N PHE A 54 7.00 12.16 4.17
CA PHE A 54 6.12 11.05 3.80
C PHE A 54 6.39 9.76 4.58
N TYR A 55 7.60 9.61 5.16
CA TYR A 55 7.98 8.39 5.86
C TYR A 55 7.01 8.03 6.99
N ASN A 56 6.45 9.01 7.71
CA ASN A 56 5.48 8.80 8.79
C ASN A 56 4.10 9.41 8.49
N HIS A 57 3.80 9.70 7.21
CA HIS A 57 2.53 10.32 6.87
C HIS A 57 1.43 9.27 6.71
N THR A 58 0.93 8.80 7.85
CA THR A 58 -0.04 7.69 7.98
C THR A 58 -1.21 7.74 6.99
N PRO A 59 -1.95 8.86 6.80
CA PRO A 59 -3.08 8.86 5.85
C PRO A 59 -2.63 8.63 4.40
N PHE A 60 -1.48 9.18 3.99
CA PHE A 60 -0.93 8.95 2.66
C PHE A 60 -0.49 7.50 2.48
N LEU A 61 0.24 6.94 3.44
CA LEU A 61 0.70 5.55 3.38
C LEU A 61 -0.47 4.58 3.30
N TYR A 62 -1.55 4.83 4.04
CA TYR A 62 -2.74 3.98 4.00
C TYR A 62 -3.39 3.97 2.61
N ILE A 63 -3.48 5.13 1.95
CA ILE A 63 -4.01 5.22 0.58
C ILE A 63 -3.13 4.44 -0.39
N ILE A 64 -1.80 4.55 -0.28
CA ILE A 64 -0.87 3.79 -1.11
C ILE A 64 -1.03 2.28 -0.87
N ILE A 65 -1.12 1.82 0.37
CA ILE A 65 -1.35 0.40 0.69
C ILE A 65 -2.63 -0.11 0.02
N VAL A 66 -3.72 0.64 0.14
CA VAL A 66 -5.00 0.26 -0.47
C VAL A 66 -4.88 0.18 -1.98
N LEU A 67 -4.20 1.13 -2.63
CA LEU A 67 -3.96 1.12 -4.06
C LEU A 67 -3.09 -0.07 -4.51
N LEU A 68 -2.03 -0.38 -3.75
CA LEU A 68 -1.15 -1.52 -3.99
C LEU A 68 -1.92 -2.85 -3.89
N VAL A 69 -2.73 -3.02 -2.84
CA VAL A 69 -3.52 -4.24 -2.63
C VAL A 69 -4.57 -4.40 -3.73
N ILE A 70 -5.30 -3.33 -4.06
CA ILE A 70 -6.32 -3.39 -5.12
C ILE A 70 -5.66 -3.64 -6.48
N GLY A 71 -4.54 -2.98 -6.78
CA GLY A 71 -3.75 -3.18 -7.99
C GLY A 71 -3.22 -4.60 -8.13
N GLY A 72 -2.68 -5.16 -7.04
CA GLY A 72 -2.10 -6.51 -7.00
C GLY A 72 -3.11 -7.66 -7.09
N LEU A 73 -4.40 -7.43 -6.79
CA LEU A 73 -5.44 -8.47 -6.92
C LEU A 73 -5.80 -8.80 -8.37
N GLY A 74 -5.56 -7.89 -9.31
CA GLY A 74 -5.84 -8.08 -10.73
C GLY A 74 -7.32 -7.94 -11.14
N PHE A 75 -7.54 -7.64 -12.43
CA PHE A 75 -8.86 -7.33 -12.99
C PHE A 75 -9.94 -8.43 -12.79
N PRO A 76 -9.64 -9.74 -12.92
CA PRO A 76 -10.65 -10.80 -12.74
C PRO A 76 -11.21 -10.88 -11.31
N VAL A 77 -10.36 -10.66 -10.31
CA VAL A 77 -10.76 -10.64 -8.89
C VAL A 77 -11.57 -9.39 -8.60
N LEU A 78 -11.12 -8.23 -9.10
CA LEU A 78 -11.85 -6.98 -8.96
C LEU A 78 -13.26 -7.08 -9.57
N SER A 79 -13.38 -7.55 -10.81
CA SER A 79 -14.69 -7.73 -11.47
C SER A 79 -15.61 -8.69 -10.70
N SER A 80 -15.06 -9.79 -10.18
CA SER A 80 -15.81 -10.73 -9.32
C SER A 80 -16.30 -10.07 -8.03
N CYS A 81 -15.46 -9.26 -7.39
CA CYS A 81 -15.82 -8.49 -6.21
C CYS A 81 -16.87 -7.42 -6.50
N THR A 82 -16.72 -6.65 -7.59
CA THR A 82 -17.69 -5.62 -7.97
C THR A 82 -19.06 -6.24 -8.25
N THR A 83 -19.10 -7.35 -8.99
CA THR A 83 -20.34 -8.10 -9.27
C THR A 83 -20.99 -8.57 -7.97
N TRP A 84 -20.20 -9.05 -7.02
CA TRP A 84 -20.69 -9.47 -5.71
C TRP A 84 -21.23 -8.33 -4.85
N ILE A 85 -20.50 -7.21 -4.76
CA ILE A 85 -20.90 -6.02 -3.99
C ILE A 85 -22.19 -5.42 -4.56
N VAL A 86 -22.24 -5.19 -5.89
CA VAL A 86 -23.42 -4.65 -6.58
C VAL A 86 -24.59 -5.61 -6.48
N GLY A 87 -24.35 -6.91 -6.64
CA GLY A 87 -25.36 -7.95 -6.48
C GLY A 87 -25.99 -7.97 -5.09
N LYS A 88 -25.18 -7.82 -4.04
CA LYS A 88 -25.64 -7.72 -2.65
C LYS A 88 -26.39 -6.40 -2.38
N ALA A 89 -25.89 -5.29 -2.91
CA ALA A 89 -26.54 -3.97 -2.80
C ALA A 89 -27.92 -3.96 -3.46
N LEU A 90 -28.07 -4.62 -4.61
CA LEU A 90 -29.34 -4.79 -5.33
C LEU A 90 -30.21 -5.93 -4.79
N ARG A 91 -29.86 -6.52 -3.62
CA ARG A 91 -30.55 -7.65 -2.98
C ARG A 91 -30.81 -8.84 -3.93
N LYS A 92 -29.94 -9.06 -4.92
CA LYS A 92 -30.09 -10.19 -5.84
C LYS A 92 -29.81 -11.50 -5.09
N PRO A 93 -30.71 -12.49 -5.13
CA PRO A 93 -30.43 -13.80 -4.58
C PRO A 93 -29.30 -14.48 -5.36
N ASN A 94 -28.42 -15.21 -4.66
CA ASN A 94 -27.36 -16.07 -5.21
C ASN A 94 -26.14 -15.43 -5.89
N VAL A 95 -25.81 -14.17 -5.59
CA VAL A 95 -24.53 -13.61 -6.06
C VAL A 95 -23.37 -14.17 -5.23
N ARG A 96 -22.52 -14.98 -5.86
CA ARG A 96 -21.38 -15.66 -5.22
C ARG A 96 -20.06 -15.19 -5.82
N LEU A 97 -19.03 -15.11 -4.98
CA LEU A 97 -17.66 -14.92 -5.44
C LEU A 97 -17.21 -16.17 -6.23
N THR A 98 -16.45 -15.96 -7.30
CA THR A 98 -15.79 -17.08 -8.00
C THR A 98 -14.81 -17.76 -7.05
N VAL A 99 -14.65 -19.09 -7.18
CA VAL A 99 -13.73 -19.86 -6.33
C VAL A 99 -12.30 -19.33 -6.47
N HIS A 100 -11.90 -18.99 -7.70
CA HIS A 100 -10.61 -18.37 -7.99
C HIS A 100 -10.42 -17.04 -7.24
N ALA A 101 -11.38 -16.10 -7.30
CA ALA A 101 -11.30 -14.84 -6.57
C ALA A 101 -11.21 -15.05 -5.05
N ARG A 102 -11.96 -16.03 -4.52
CA ARG A 102 -11.92 -16.35 -3.08
C ARG A 102 -10.56 -16.88 -2.66
N ILE A 103 -9.94 -17.77 -3.42
CA ILE A 103 -8.60 -18.30 -3.13
C ILE A 103 -7.56 -17.17 -3.17
N VAL A 104 -7.58 -16.35 -4.23
CA VAL A 104 -6.63 -15.24 -4.37
C VAL A 104 -6.77 -14.23 -3.23
N LEU A 105 -7.99 -13.90 -2.81
CA LEU A 105 -8.23 -13.02 -1.68
C LEU A 105 -7.72 -13.61 -0.36
N ILE A 106 -8.03 -14.87 -0.07
CA ILE A 106 -7.56 -15.54 1.15
C ILE A 106 -6.04 -15.58 1.18
N ALA A 107 -5.39 -15.99 0.08
CA ALA A 107 -3.94 -16.01 -0.02
C ALA A 107 -3.33 -14.62 0.17
N SER A 108 -3.95 -13.59 -0.43
CA SER A 108 -3.50 -12.19 -0.32
C SER A 108 -3.56 -11.68 1.12
N VAL A 109 -4.67 -11.92 1.81
CA VAL A 109 -4.84 -11.51 3.21
C VAL A 109 -3.90 -12.29 4.12
N ALA A 110 -3.75 -13.61 3.91
CA ALA A 110 -2.85 -14.43 4.69
C ALA A 110 -1.39 -13.94 4.57
N LEU A 111 -0.91 -13.69 3.35
CA LEU A 111 0.44 -13.17 3.11
C LEU A 111 0.65 -11.79 3.73
N LEU A 112 -0.33 -10.89 3.62
CA LEU A 112 -0.26 -9.57 4.27
C LEU A 112 -0.14 -9.68 5.79
N ILE A 113 -0.93 -10.56 6.42
CA ILE A 113 -0.86 -10.74 7.87
C ILE A 113 0.49 -11.34 8.29
N ILE A 114 0.93 -12.39 7.59
CA ILE A 114 2.21 -13.06 7.90
C ILE A 114 3.38 -12.09 7.71
N GLY A 115 3.42 -11.35 6.62
CA GLY A 115 4.47 -10.36 6.36
C GLY A 115 4.44 -9.20 7.35
N THR A 116 3.26 -8.72 7.73
CA THR A 116 3.11 -7.65 8.74
C THR A 116 3.62 -8.10 10.10
N VAL A 117 3.24 -9.29 10.55
CA VAL A 117 3.71 -9.86 11.83
C VAL A 117 5.21 -10.12 11.77
N GLY A 118 5.72 -10.67 10.66
CA GLY A 118 7.15 -10.90 10.46
C GLY A 118 7.95 -9.61 10.53
N PHE A 119 7.52 -8.57 9.82
CA PHE A 119 8.18 -7.26 9.83
C PHE A 119 8.12 -6.61 11.22
N TRP A 120 6.96 -6.65 11.87
CA TRP A 120 6.80 -6.08 13.21
C TRP A 120 7.65 -6.81 14.27
N ALA A 121 7.76 -8.14 14.20
CA ALA A 121 8.61 -8.91 15.11
C ALA A 121 10.11 -8.66 14.90
N LEU A 122 10.55 -8.48 13.64
CA LEU A 122 11.96 -8.29 13.30
C LEU A 122 12.44 -6.85 13.50
N GLU A 123 11.64 -5.87 13.07
CA GLU A 123 12.00 -4.44 13.07
C GLU A 123 11.40 -3.65 14.24
N GLY A 124 10.41 -4.23 14.95
CA GLY A 124 9.81 -3.71 16.18
C GLY A 124 10.81 -3.05 17.15
N PRO A 125 11.86 -3.77 17.58
CA PRO A 125 12.78 -3.27 18.59
C PRO A 125 13.84 -2.29 18.09
N ARG A 126 14.00 -2.09 16.76
CA ARG A 126 15.06 -1.24 16.19
C ARG A 126 14.51 -0.01 15.49
N ASN A 127 13.84 -0.22 14.36
CA ASN A 127 13.41 0.85 13.47
C ASN A 127 12.01 1.37 13.80
N LEU A 128 11.20 0.56 14.49
CA LEU A 128 9.81 0.90 14.81
C LEU A 128 9.62 1.51 16.21
N TYR A 129 10.63 1.42 17.09
CA TYR A 129 10.59 1.94 18.46
C TYR A 129 10.23 3.44 18.59
N PRO A 130 10.68 4.37 17.71
CA PRO A 130 10.35 5.79 17.85
C PRO A 130 8.91 6.14 17.44
N PHE A 131 8.16 5.21 16.84
CA PHE A 131 6.80 5.45 16.34
C PHE A 131 5.72 5.00 17.34
N THR A 132 4.55 5.63 17.27
CA THR A 132 3.37 5.19 18.02
C THR A 132 2.90 3.80 17.54
N PRO A 133 2.20 3.00 18.37
CA PRO A 133 1.75 1.66 17.97
C PRO A 133 0.93 1.63 16.67
N PHE A 134 0.18 2.70 16.39
CA PHE A 134 -0.60 2.84 15.16
C PHE A 134 0.27 3.09 13.92
N GLU A 135 1.30 3.92 14.06
CA GLU A 135 2.29 4.17 13.01
C GLU A 135 3.15 2.92 12.77
N GLN A 136 3.54 2.21 13.82
CA GLN A 136 4.27 0.94 13.71
C GLN A 136 3.48 -0.09 12.90
N LEU A 137 2.18 -0.23 13.18
CA LEU A 137 1.31 -1.11 12.42
C LEU A 137 1.21 -0.67 10.95
N THR A 138 1.12 0.64 10.70
CA THR A 138 1.07 1.19 9.33
C THR A 138 2.36 0.90 8.57
N GLN A 139 3.53 1.07 9.19
CA GLN A 139 4.83 0.74 8.59
C GLN A 139 4.95 -0.76 8.30
N ALA A 140 4.57 -1.60 9.24
CA ALA A 140 4.62 -3.05 9.06
C ALA A 140 3.70 -3.52 7.94
N LEU A 141 2.47 -2.99 7.87
CA LEU A 141 1.52 -3.24 6.78
C LEU A 141 2.06 -2.72 5.45
N PHE A 142 2.66 -1.53 5.44
CA PHE A 142 3.24 -0.93 4.24
C PHE A 142 4.34 -1.81 3.67
N HIS A 143 5.32 -2.19 4.48
CA HIS A 143 6.43 -3.02 4.05
C HIS A 143 6.00 -4.42 3.63
N SER A 144 4.99 -5.00 4.30
CA SER A 144 4.41 -6.28 3.88
C SER A 144 3.65 -6.19 2.55
N ALA A 145 2.95 -5.09 2.27
CA ALA A 145 2.25 -4.90 1.01
C ALA A 145 3.24 -4.65 -0.15
N VAL A 146 4.29 -3.88 0.13
CA VAL A 146 5.35 -3.56 -0.81
C VAL A 146 6.17 -4.78 -1.18
N SER A 147 6.60 -5.60 -0.19
CA SER A 147 7.44 -6.78 -0.47
C SER A 147 6.81 -7.74 -1.48
N ARG A 148 5.48 -7.77 -1.56
CA ARG A 148 4.76 -8.66 -2.47
C ARG A 148 4.90 -8.27 -3.95
N THR A 149 4.81 -6.98 -4.28
CA THR A 149 4.69 -6.55 -5.68
C THR A 149 5.24 -5.16 -6.00
N ALA A 150 5.72 -4.36 -5.04
CA ALA A 150 6.03 -2.95 -5.25
C ALA A 150 7.44 -2.54 -4.82
N GLY A 151 7.95 -1.49 -5.47
CA GLY A 151 9.28 -0.94 -5.24
C GLY A 151 9.37 0.24 -4.26
N PHE A 152 8.29 0.62 -3.58
CA PHE A 152 8.32 1.77 -2.66
C PHE A 152 9.18 1.48 -1.42
N ASN A 153 9.77 2.52 -0.85
CA ASN A 153 10.50 2.42 0.42
C ASN A 153 10.16 3.63 1.28
N THR A 154 9.71 3.39 2.52
CA THR A 154 9.48 4.41 3.56
C THR A 154 10.58 4.46 4.59
N LEU A 155 11.37 3.39 4.71
CA LEU A 155 12.56 3.32 5.55
C LEU A 155 13.76 2.94 4.67
N ASP A 156 14.95 3.36 5.08
CA ASP A 156 16.18 3.03 4.36
C ASP A 156 16.42 1.52 4.40
N ILE A 157 16.48 0.89 3.22
CA ILE A 157 16.69 -0.55 3.09
C ILE A 157 18.03 -0.96 3.71
N ALA A 158 19.03 -0.07 3.69
CA ALA A 158 20.34 -0.33 4.27
C ALA A 158 20.30 -0.45 5.81
N SER A 159 19.27 0.08 6.46
CA SER A 159 19.07 0.02 7.92
C SER A 159 18.30 -1.22 8.40
N PHE A 160 17.80 -2.06 7.48
CA PHE A 160 17.05 -3.25 7.85
C PHE A 160 17.94 -4.40 8.34
N SER A 161 17.38 -5.19 9.26
CA SER A 161 17.98 -6.45 9.69
C SER A 161 18.12 -7.41 8.50
N THR A 162 19.20 -8.20 8.50
CA THR A 162 19.46 -9.20 7.46
C THR A 162 18.29 -10.18 7.29
N ALA A 163 17.59 -10.51 8.39
CA ALA A 163 16.40 -11.35 8.36
C ALA A 163 15.23 -10.71 7.61
N THR A 164 15.02 -9.40 7.77
CA THR A 164 13.99 -8.63 7.07
C THR A 164 14.29 -8.53 5.57
N LEU A 165 15.57 -8.41 5.21
CA LEU A 165 16.00 -8.42 3.81
C LEU A 165 15.69 -9.77 3.13
N PHE A 166 15.95 -10.90 3.80
CA PHE A 166 15.59 -12.21 3.28
C PHE A 166 14.09 -12.39 3.11
N LEU A 167 13.29 -11.94 4.09
CA LEU A 167 11.81 -12.00 4.01
C LEU A 167 11.27 -11.13 2.86
N ARG A 168 11.96 -10.04 2.51
CA ARG A 168 11.57 -9.18 1.38
C ARG A 168 11.98 -9.74 0.01
N LEU A 169 12.98 -10.60 -0.04
CA LEU A 169 13.47 -11.22 -1.29
C LEU A 169 12.64 -12.44 -1.72
N SER A 170 11.82 -13.00 -0.83
CA SER A 170 10.95 -14.17 -1.05
C SER A 170 9.54 -13.77 -1.49
#